data_AF-A0AAT9HKN7-F1
#
_entry.id   AF-A0AAT9HKN7-F1
#
_cell.length_a   1.000
_cell.length_b   1.000
_cell.length_c   1.000
_cell.angle_alpha   90.00
_cell.angle_beta   90.00
_cell.angle_gamma   90.00
#
_symmetry.space_group_name_H-M   'P 1'
#
loop_
_entity.id
_entity.type
_entity.pdbx_description
1 polymer ?
#
loop_
_entity_poly.entity_id
_entity_poly.type
_entity_poly.pdbx_seq_one_letter_code
_entity_poly.pdbx_strand_id
1 'polypeptide(L)' 'MITSSPALLDAADRVLVLDDGVITAEDTHRNLLAADEDYRRAVAR' A
#
# COMPACT_ATOMS: atom_id res chain seq x y z
N MET A 1 -11.83 -2.38 -3.89
CA MET A 1 -11.20 -1.97 -5.16
C MET A 1 -9.77 -2.45 -5.11
N ILE A 2 -9.23 -3.03 -6.20
CA ILE A 2 -7.81 -3.38 -6.30
C ILE A 2 -7.19 -2.43 -7.33
N THR A 3 -6.16 -1.68 -6.95
CA THR A 3 -5.49 -0.72 -7.83
C THR A 3 -4.03 -0.55 -7.43
N SER A 4 -3.18 -0.26 -8.41
CA SER A 4 -1.79 0.16 -8.22
C SER A 4 -1.58 1.66 -8.50
N SER A 5 -2.65 2.41 -8.82
CA SER A 5 -2.54 3.85 -9.11
C SER A 5 -2.17 4.63 -7.84
N PRO A 6 -1.03 5.34 -7.81
CA PRO A 6 -0.61 6.09 -6.62
C PRO A 6 -1.61 7.17 -6.22
N ALA A 7 -2.22 7.86 -7.20
CA ALA A 7 -3.21 8.89 -6.92
C ALA A 7 -4.48 8.34 -6.26
N LEU A 8 -4.90 7.12 -6.63
CA LEU A 8 -6.05 6.48 -5.98
C LEU A 8 -5.71 5.93 -4.62
N LEU A 9 -4.48 5.42 -4.43
CA LEU A 9 -3.99 4.96 -3.14
C LEU A 9 -3.84 6.12 -2.14
N ASP A 10 -3.35 7.28 -2.59
CA ASP A 10 -3.20 8.47 -1.74
C ASP A 10 -4.52 9.04 -1.24
N ALA A 11 -5.60 8.85 -2.01
CA ALA A 11 -6.96 9.25 -1.65
C ALA A 11 -7.71 8.18 -0.84
N ALA A 12 -7.16 6.98 -0.68
CA ALA A 12 -7.82 5.90 0.04
C ALA A 12 -7.70 6.10 1.55
N ASP A 13 -8.80 5.87 2.28
CA ASP A 13 -8.82 5.93 3.74
C ASP A 13 -7.94 4.84 4.37
N ARG A 14 -7.84 3.67 3.70
CA ARG A 14 -7.02 2.52 4.13
C ARG A 14 -6.49 1.77 2.91
N VAL A 15 -5.26 1.28 3.04
CA VAL A 15 -4.55 0.43 2.08
C VAL A 15 -4.16 -0.85 2.81
N LEU A 16 -4.44 -1.99 2.18
CA LEU A 16 -4.02 -3.30 2.66
C LEU A 16 -2.98 -3.88 1.71
N VAL A 17 -1.87 -4.36 2.26
CA VAL A 17 -0.84 -5.07 1.51
C VAL A 17 -1.12 -6.55 1.64
N LEU A 18 -1.33 -7.21 0.49
CA LEU A 18 -1.57 -8.64 0.41
C LEU A 18 -0.31 -9.31 -0.12
N ASP A 19 0.22 -10.28 0.63
CA ASP A 19 1.32 -11.13 0.22
C ASP A 19 0.95 -12.60 0.51
N ASP A 20 1.07 -13.46 -0.49
CA ASP A 20 0.67 -14.87 -0.45
C ASP A 20 -0.72 -15.14 0.17
N GLY A 21 -1.68 -14.26 -0.13
CA GLY A 21 -3.05 -14.38 0.38
C GLY A 21 -3.24 -13.95 1.83
N VAL A 22 -2.22 -13.36 2.46
CA VAL A 22 -2.24 -12.85 3.83
C VAL A 22 -2.05 -11.33 3.81
N ILE A 23 -2.80 -10.62 4.66
CA ILE A 23 -2.58 -9.18 4.86
C ILE A 23 -1.34 -9.01 5.73
N THR A 24 -0.29 -8.43 5.16
CA THR A 24 1.00 -8.24 5.85
C THR A 24 1.15 -6.84 6.43
N ALA A 25 0.45 -5.85 5.86
CA ALA A 25 0.41 -4.48 6.38
C ALA A 25 -0.93 -3.82 6.08
N GLU A 26 -1.31 -2.88 6.95
CA GLU A 26 -2.51 -2.09 6.79
C GLU A 26 -2.34 -0.70 7.41
N ASP A 27 -2.47 0.35 6.59
CA ASP A 27 -2.51 1.74 7.03
C ASP A 27 -2.94 2.63 5.85
N THR A 28 -2.83 3.96 5.96
CA THR A 28 -2.90 4.89 4.83
C THR A 28 -1.70 4.75 3.91
N HIS A 29 -1.85 5.13 2.63
CA HIS A 29 -0.74 5.15 1.67
C HIS A 29 0.48 5.96 2.17
N ARG A 30 0.22 7.14 2.76
CA ARG A 30 1.28 8.01 3.29
C ARG A 30 2.07 7.36 4.43
N ASN A 31 1.39 6.68 5.35
CA ASN A 31 2.06 6.02 6.47
C ASN A 31 2.87 4.81 6.01
N LEU A 32 2.32 4.00 5.10
CA LEU A 32 3.05 2.86 4.53
C LEU A 32 4.28 3.32 3.75
N LEU A 33 4.20 4.40 2.96
CA LEU A 33 5.38 4.96 2.29
C LEU A 33 6.46 5.41 3.28
N ALA A 34 6.07 5.94 4.45
CA ALA A 34 7.02 6.43 5.44
C ALA A 34 7.67 5.29 6.26
N ALA A 35 6.92 4.22 6.56
CA ALA A 35 7.31 3.22 7.54
C ALA A 35 7.67 1.85 6.93
N ASP A 36 7.23 1.54 5.71
CA ASP A 36 7.34 0.21 5.12
C ASP A 36 8.20 0.24 3.85
N GLU A 37 9.35 -0.43 3.91
CA GLU A 37 10.29 -0.50 2.78
C GLU A 37 9.82 -1.45 1.68
N ASP A 38 9.12 -2.53 2.03
CA ASP A 38 8.59 -3.48 1.07
C ASP A 38 7.42 -2.89 0.30
N TYR A 39 6.56 -2.14 0.99
CA TYR A 39 5.51 -1.36 0.35
C TYR A 39 6.09 -0.36 -0.66
N ARG A 40 7.13 0.39 -0.28
CA ARG A 40 7.82 1.33 -1.19
C ARG A 40 8.37 0.63 -2.42
N ARG A 41 8.97 -0.54 -2.27
CA ARG A 41 9.45 -1.34 -3.41
C ARG A 41 8.31 -1.79 -4.32
N ALA A 42 7.18 -2.19 -3.75
CA ALA A 42 6.04 -2.68 -4.50
C ALA A 42 5.39 -1.59 -5.36
N VAL A 43 5.20 -0.38 -4.82
CA VAL A 43 4.53 0.73 -5.54
C VAL A 43 5.45 1.52 -6.48
N ALA A 44 6.76 1.26 -6.46
CA ALA A 44 7.73 1.89 -7.35
C ALA A 44 7.92 1.16 -8.71
N ARG A 45 7.16 0.08 -8.96
CA ARG A 45 7.19 -0.72 -10.21
C ARG A 45 5.98 -0.42 -11.08
#